data_AF-A0A1X7SK82-F1
#
_entry.id   AF-A0A1X7SK82-F1
#
_cell.length_a   1.000
_cell.length_b   1.000
_cell.length_c   1.000
_cell.angle_alpha   90.00
_cell.angle_beta   90.00
_cell.angle_gamma   90.00
#
_symmetry.space_group_name_H-M   'P 1'
#
loop_
_entity.id
_entity.type
_entity.pdbx_description
1 polymer ?
#
loop_
_entity_poly.entity_id
_entity_poly.type
_entity_poly.pdbx_seq_one_letter_code
_entity_poly.pdbx_strand_id
1 'polypeptide(L)'
;MENGKIWRPFCGHDSLNLEEARTILLQEAVACPDAEREVEVMGNMYIVVLHSKESPTLKPIYWEAKPCPVLRGSWFEVISSERWLPLSQEEADLLEEAHTRKDWRERARADASLTDWANSNRSPDANNERRGAAPQKSQSQNTVVLNQVSCNGYEAVWTGENDIVKIKTDLTSKLLNKVGEKVGISQQYGATKLTRGYKEACLPTRTSPPIGHLVFVIHGIGQNMDASDIVKSTS
;
A
#
# COMPACT_ATOMS: atom_id res chain seq x y z
N MET A 1 -0.43 -13.27 10.09
CA MET A 1 0.47 -12.10 10.20
C MET A 1 1.87 -12.62 9.90
N GLU A 2 2.48 -12.22 8.79
CA GLU A 2 3.90 -12.50 8.56
C GLU A 2 4.72 -11.74 9.61
N ASN A 3 5.06 -12.42 10.71
CA ASN A 3 5.80 -11.84 11.82
C ASN A 3 7.22 -11.44 11.35
N GLY A 4 7.48 -10.13 11.23
CA GLY A 4 8.84 -9.59 11.23
C GLY A 4 9.37 -8.99 9.92
N LYS A 5 8.63 -9.00 8.81
CA LYS A 5 9.07 -8.31 7.58
C LYS A 5 8.92 -6.79 7.74
N ILE A 6 10.01 -6.06 7.59
CA ILE A 6 10.03 -4.59 7.58
C ILE A 6 10.18 -4.15 6.12
N TRP A 7 9.10 -3.60 5.55
CA TRP A 7 9.15 -2.97 4.25
C TRP A 7 9.73 -1.56 4.37
N ARG A 8 10.67 -1.22 3.48
CA ARG A 8 11.27 0.12 3.39
C ARG A 8 10.95 0.70 2.01
N PRO A 9 10.42 1.92 1.94
CA PRO A 9 10.19 2.57 0.67
C PRO A 9 11.52 2.95 0.01
N PHE A 10 11.55 2.89 -1.31
CA PHE A 10 12.62 3.53 -2.08
C PHE A 10 12.46 5.05 -2.06
N CYS A 11 13.53 5.77 -2.38
CA CYS A 11 13.41 7.22 -2.61
C CYS A 11 12.55 7.50 -3.85
N GLY A 12 12.14 8.77 -4.03
CA GLY A 12 11.24 9.13 -5.13
C GLY A 12 11.85 8.88 -6.51
N HIS A 13 13.13 9.20 -6.67
CA HIS A 13 13.88 8.92 -7.91
C HIS A 13 13.90 7.43 -8.26
N ASP A 14 14.36 6.60 -7.32
CA ASP A 14 14.43 5.14 -7.51
C ASP A 14 13.03 4.55 -7.80
N SER A 15 11.99 5.00 -7.07
CA SER A 15 10.62 4.52 -7.26
C SER A 15 10.07 4.83 -8.66
N LEU A 16 10.37 6.02 -9.20
CA LEU A 16 9.95 6.40 -10.56
C LEU A 16 10.67 5.56 -11.62
N ASN A 17 11.99 5.41 -11.50
CA ASN A 17 12.78 4.61 -12.43
C ASN A 17 12.32 3.14 -12.44
N LEU A 18 12.00 2.59 -11.26
CA LEU A 18 11.46 1.23 -11.13
C LEU A 18 10.10 1.07 -11.82
N GLU A 19 9.19 2.02 -11.66
CA GLU A 19 7.87 1.96 -12.30
C GLU A 19 7.96 2.14 -13.83
N GLU A 20 8.86 3.01 -14.30
CA GLU A 20 9.14 3.17 -15.73
C GLU A 20 9.73 1.89 -16.32
N ALA A 21 10.78 1.33 -15.69
CA ALA A 21 11.40 0.08 -16.12
C ALA A 21 10.40 -1.08 -16.11
N ARG A 22 9.51 -1.15 -15.11
CA ARG A 22 8.44 -2.15 -15.05
C ARG A 22 7.45 -1.99 -16.22
N THR A 23 7.09 -0.76 -16.57
CA THR A 23 6.18 -0.49 -17.69
C THR A 23 6.77 -0.98 -19.00
N ILE A 24 8.05 -0.69 -19.24
CA ILE A 24 8.78 -1.17 -20.42
C ILE A 24 8.88 -2.70 -20.40
N LEU A 25 9.23 -3.28 -19.26
CA LEU A 25 9.32 -4.73 -19.08
C LEU A 25 8.01 -5.45 -19.43
N LEU A 26 6.87 -4.93 -18.99
CA LEU A 26 5.56 -5.52 -19.31
C LEU A 26 5.24 -5.43 -20.81
N GLN A 27 5.68 -4.38 -21.49
CA GLN A 27 5.54 -4.26 -22.95
C GLN A 27 6.41 -5.27 -23.69
N GLU A 28 7.62 -5.53 -23.21
CA GLU A 28 8.56 -6.51 -23.77
C GLU A 28 8.11 -7.95 -23.48
N ALA A 29 7.49 -8.18 -22.32
CA ALA A 29 6.96 -9.47 -21.92
C ALA A 29 5.92 -10.04 -22.89
N VAL A 30 5.27 -9.18 -23.68
CA VAL A 30 4.37 -9.59 -24.78
C VAL A 30 5.10 -10.42 -25.82
N ALA A 31 6.36 -10.08 -26.13
CA ALA A 31 7.19 -10.78 -27.11
C ALA A 31 8.09 -11.84 -26.47
N CYS A 32 8.65 -11.54 -25.29
CA CYS A 32 9.53 -12.44 -24.54
C CYS A 32 8.99 -12.64 -23.12
N PRO A 33 8.21 -13.70 -22.85
CA PRO A 33 7.56 -13.89 -21.56
C PRO A 33 8.49 -13.98 -20.35
N ASP A 34 9.78 -14.24 -20.57
CA ASP A 34 10.81 -14.33 -19.53
C ASP A 34 11.77 -13.13 -19.58
N ALA A 35 11.29 -11.99 -20.07
CA ALA A 35 12.04 -10.73 -20.03
C ALA A 35 12.36 -10.33 -18.58
N GLU A 36 13.52 -9.72 -18.40
CA GLU A 36 14.01 -9.20 -17.13
C GLU A 36 14.63 -7.82 -17.36
N ARG A 37 14.57 -6.97 -16.34
CA ARG A 37 15.28 -5.69 -16.34
C ARG A 37 15.93 -5.42 -14.99
N GLU A 38 17.13 -4.88 -15.04
CA GLU A 38 17.86 -4.44 -13.84
C GLU A 38 17.80 -2.92 -13.73
N VAL A 39 17.59 -2.44 -12.50
CA VAL A 39 17.55 -1.01 -12.18
C VAL A 39 18.45 -0.77 -10.98
N GLU A 40 19.47 0.08 -11.14
CA GLU A 40 20.32 0.53 -10.03
C GLU A 40 19.52 1.43 -9.09
N VAL A 41 19.67 1.21 -7.78
CA VAL A 41 18.94 1.93 -6.74
C VAL A 41 19.85 2.24 -5.54
N MET A 42 19.38 3.12 -4.65
CA MET A 42 20.08 3.50 -3.42
C MET A 42 21.52 4.00 -3.66
N GLY A 43 21.70 4.85 -4.67
CA GLY A 43 23.00 5.43 -4.98
C GLY A 43 23.99 4.42 -5.57
N ASN A 44 23.47 3.45 -6.35
CA ASN A 44 24.23 2.39 -7.01
C ASN A 44 24.87 1.37 -6.05
N MET A 45 24.25 1.10 -4.90
CA MET A 45 24.68 0.00 -4.01
C MET A 45 24.01 -1.32 -4.33
N TYR A 46 22.80 -1.23 -4.88
CA TYR A 46 21.94 -2.36 -5.12
C TYR A 46 21.33 -2.22 -6.51
N ILE A 47 20.99 -3.38 -7.08
CA ILE A 47 20.15 -3.51 -8.26
C ILE A 47 18.84 -4.16 -7.86
N VAL A 48 17.74 -3.68 -8.42
CA VAL A 48 16.47 -4.40 -8.44
C VAL A 48 16.36 -5.13 -9.76
N VAL A 49 16.23 -6.45 -9.69
CA VAL A 49 15.90 -7.30 -10.83
C VAL A 49 14.39 -7.43 -10.90
N LEU A 50 13.81 -6.85 -11.95
CA LEU A 50 12.39 -6.94 -12.30
C LEU A 50 12.20 -8.13 -13.23
N HIS A 51 11.23 -8.97 -12.91
CA HIS A 51 10.80 -10.09 -13.74
C HIS A 51 9.37 -9.85 -14.22
N SER A 52 9.03 -10.33 -15.41
CA SER A 52 7.67 -10.24 -15.98
C SER A 52 6.65 -11.11 -15.22
N LYS A 53 7.08 -12.27 -14.72
CA LYS A 53 6.23 -13.29 -14.06
C LYS A 53 6.51 -13.47 -12.58
N GLU A 54 7.75 -13.24 -12.17
CA GLU A 54 8.20 -13.48 -10.80
C GLU A 54 8.24 -12.18 -10.00
N SER A 55 8.27 -12.33 -8.67
CA SER A 55 8.43 -11.17 -7.79
C SER A 55 9.80 -10.50 -8.01
N PRO A 56 9.87 -9.17 -8.06
CA PRO A 56 11.13 -8.45 -8.09
C PRO A 56 12.02 -8.77 -6.91
N THR A 57 13.34 -8.74 -7.12
CA THR A 57 14.32 -8.95 -6.05
C THR A 57 15.37 -7.85 -6.04
N LEU A 58 15.78 -7.41 -4.85
CA LEU A 58 16.89 -6.49 -4.64
C LEU A 58 18.14 -7.30 -4.30
N LYS A 59 19.24 -6.99 -4.97
CA LYS A 59 20.55 -7.62 -4.78
C LYS A 59 21.62 -6.55 -4.61
N PRO A 60 22.59 -6.72 -3.72
CA PRO A 60 23.77 -5.86 -3.67
C PRO A 60 24.62 -5.99 -4.94
N ILE A 61 25.32 -4.91 -5.29
CA ILE A 61 26.23 -4.88 -6.46
C ILE A 61 27.65 -5.31 -6.06
N TYR A 62 28.12 -4.85 -4.90
CA TYR A 62 29.54 -4.95 -4.53
C TYR A 62 29.86 -6.04 -3.50
N TRP A 63 28.88 -6.77 -3.00
CA TRP A 63 29.08 -7.87 -2.06
C TRP A 63 28.03 -8.95 -2.29
N GLU A 64 28.26 -10.15 -1.77
CA GLU A 64 27.27 -11.21 -1.84
C GLU A 64 26.31 -11.13 -0.66
N ALA A 65 25.01 -11.12 -0.96
CA ALA A 65 23.97 -11.29 0.05
C ALA A 65 22.78 -12.02 -0.55
N LYS A 66 21.95 -12.61 0.32
CA LYS A 66 20.69 -13.20 -0.09
C LYS A 66 19.80 -12.11 -0.72
N PRO A 67 19.24 -12.34 -1.93
CA PRO A 67 18.28 -11.41 -2.52
C PRO A 67 17.09 -11.17 -1.58
N CYS A 68 16.64 -9.92 -1.47
CA CYS A 68 15.45 -9.60 -0.69
C CYS A 68 14.28 -9.24 -1.63
N PRO A 69 13.04 -9.55 -1.24
CA PRO A 69 11.89 -9.30 -2.08
C PRO A 69 11.62 -7.79 -2.20
N VAL A 70 11.24 -7.38 -3.40
CA VAL A 70 10.74 -6.04 -3.70
C VAL A 70 9.28 -6.16 -4.11
N LEU A 71 8.45 -5.23 -3.65
CA LEU A 71 7.02 -5.23 -3.89
C LEU A 71 6.57 -3.85 -4.34
N ARG A 72 5.66 -3.81 -5.32
CA ARG A 72 5.01 -2.58 -5.79
C ARG A 72 3.85 -2.25 -4.86
N GLY A 73 4.03 -1.22 -4.03
CA GLY A 73 3.01 -0.77 -3.08
C GLY A 73 2.03 0.22 -3.70
N SER A 74 0.89 -0.24 -4.21
CA SER A 74 -0.21 0.62 -4.67
C SER A 74 -1.33 0.78 -3.64
N TRP A 75 -1.48 -0.21 -2.75
CA TRP A 75 -2.46 -0.23 -1.67
C TRP A 75 -1.80 -0.59 -0.34
N PHE A 76 -2.25 0.03 0.74
CA PHE A 76 -1.62 -0.08 2.06
C PHE A 76 -2.62 -0.31 3.18
N GLU A 77 -2.25 -1.16 4.12
CA GLU A 77 -2.86 -1.26 5.44
C GLU A 77 -2.24 -0.23 6.39
N VAL A 78 -3.06 0.67 6.91
CA VAL A 78 -2.64 1.75 7.80
C VAL A 78 -2.68 1.25 9.24
N ILE A 79 -1.52 0.84 9.76
CA ILE A 79 -1.36 0.39 11.14
C ILE A 79 -1.24 1.58 12.10
N SER A 80 -0.51 2.61 11.68
CA SER A 80 -0.40 3.90 12.37
C SER A 80 -0.05 5.00 11.36
N SER A 81 0.03 6.26 11.81
CA SER A 81 0.48 7.38 10.95
C SER A 81 1.85 7.10 10.31
N GLU A 82 2.74 6.43 11.06
CA GLU A 82 4.10 6.14 10.60
C GLU A 82 4.24 4.81 9.89
N ARG A 83 3.43 3.81 10.26
CA ARG A 83 3.57 2.44 9.77
C ARG A 83 2.45 2.08 8.80
N TRP A 84 2.78 2.12 7.52
CA TRP A 84 1.92 1.67 6.42
C TRP A 84 2.52 0.40 5.84
N LEU A 85 1.75 -0.68 5.81
CA LEU A 85 2.18 -1.95 5.25
C LEU A 85 1.62 -2.11 3.85
N PRO A 86 2.44 -2.32 2.82
CA PRO A 86 1.92 -2.57 1.50
C PRO A 86 1.20 -3.93 1.49
N LEU A 87 0.10 -4.01 0.76
CA LEU A 87 -0.59 -5.26 0.49
C LEU A 87 0.16 -6.09 -0.56
N SER A 88 -0.18 -7.38 -0.68
CA SER A 88 0.36 -8.19 -1.77
C SER A 88 -0.07 -7.62 -3.13
N GLN A 89 0.68 -7.92 -4.20
CA GLN A 89 0.32 -7.43 -5.54
C GLN A 89 -1.07 -7.95 -5.94
N GLU A 90 -1.39 -9.21 -5.65
CA GLU A 90 -2.68 -9.81 -5.95
C GLU A 90 -3.83 -9.13 -5.18
N GLU A 91 -3.63 -8.86 -3.89
CA GLU A 91 -4.62 -8.16 -3.07
C GLU A 91 -4.83 -6.73 -3.57
N ALA A 92 -3.74 -6.03 -3.89
CA ALA A 92 -3.79 -4.66 -4.38
C ALA A 92 -4.48 -4.56 -5.74
N ASP A 93 -4.28 -5.52 -6.64
CA ASP A 93 -4.93 -5.56 -7.95
C ASP A 93 -6.44 -5.81 -7.83
N LEU A 94 -6.86 -6.72 -6.94
CA LEU A 94 -8.29 -6.93 -6.64
C LEU A 94 -8.96 -5.67 -6.10
N LEU A 95 -8.29 -4.96 -5.19
CA LEU A 95 -8.80 -3.70 -4.66
C LEU A 95 -8.85 -2.61 -5.72
N GLU A 96 -7.84 -2.51 -6.59
CA GLU A 96 -7.82 -1.53 -7.67
C GLU A 96 -8.95 -1.79 -8.68
N GLU A 97 -9.19 -3.04 -9.06
CA GLU A 97 -10.31 -3.42 -9.93
C GLU A 97 -11.65 -3.04 -9.28
N ALA A 98 -11.86 -3.40 -8.01
CA ALA A 98 -13.07 -3.04 -7.28
C ALA A 98 -13.23 -1.51 -7.12
N HIS A 99 -12.14 -0.79 -6.92
CA HIS A 99 -12.16 0.66 -6.70
C HIS A 99 -12.40 1.47 -7.99
N THR A 100 -11.94 0.98 -9.14
CA THR A 100 -12.08 1.65 -10.44
C THR A 100 -13.41 1.39 -11.12
N ARG A 101 -14.17 0.39 -10.67
CA ARG A 101 -15.52 0.12 -11.14
C ARG A 101 -16.46 1.33 -11.00
N LYS A 102 -17.18 1.66 -12.08
CA LYS A 102 -18.06 2.83 -12.16
C LYS A 102 -19.40 2.66 -11.45
N ASP A 103 -19.91 1.43 -11.39
CA ASP A 103 -21.29 1.13 -11.01
C ASP A 103 -21.63 1.52 -9.56
N TRP A 104 -20.71 1.29 -8.62
CA TRP A 104 -20.94 1.68 -7.22
C TRP A 104 -20.69 3.16 -6.98
N ARG A 105 -19.79 3.78 -7.74
CA ARG A 105 -19.45 5.20 -7.64
C ARG A 105 -20.59 6.08 -8.15
N GLU A 106 -21.22 5.68 -9.25
CA GLU A 106 -22.38 6.36 -9.81
C GLU A 106 -23.59 6.24 -8.88
N ARG A 107 -23.85 5.05 -8.32
CA ARG A 107 -24.88 4.86 -7.28
C ARG A 107 -24.64 5.75 -6.07
N ALA A 108 -23.42 5.76 -5.54
CA ALA A 108 -23.05 6.60 -4.41
C ALA A 108 -23.27 8.10 -4.68
N ARG A 109 -22.93 8.58 -5.88
CA ARG A 109 -23.15 9.98 -6.29
C ARG A 109 -24.64 10.32 -6.46
N ALA A 110 -25.42 9.40 -7.03
CA ALA A 110 -26.86 9.58 -7.20
C ALA A 110 -27.57 9.66 -5.83
N ASP A 111 -27.23 8.76 -4.91
CA ASP A 111 -27.79 8.74 -3.55
C ASP A 111 -27.44 10.01 -2.77
N ALA A 112 -26.18 10.47 -2.84
CA ALA A 112 -25.74 11.72 -2.22
C ALA A 112 -26.52 12.94 -2.77
N SER A 113 -26.69 13.01 -4.10
CA SER A 113 -27.46 14.08 -4.75
C SER A 113 -28.93 14.07 -4.34
N LEU A 114 -29.55 12.88 -4.22
CA LEU A 114 -30.93 12.73 -3.74
C LEU A 114 -31.09 13.20 -2.29
N THR A 115 -30.12 12.90 -1.40
CA THR A 115 -30.15 13.37 -0.01
C THR A 115 -29.98 14.88 0.11
N ASP A 116 -29.10 15.49 -0.70
CA ASP A 116 -28.89 16.94 -0.70
C ASP A 116 -30.13 17.69 -1.21
N TRP A 117 -30.79 17.17 -2.23
CA TRP A 117 -32.08 17.68 -2.70
C TRP A 117 -33.19 17.54 -1.65
N ALA A 118 -33.29 16.39 -0.98
CA ALA A 118 -34.31 16.16 0.05
C ALA A 118 -34.10 17.08 1.27
N ASN A 119 -32.85 17.39 1.62
CA ASN A 119 -32.51 18.27 2.73
C ASN A 119 -32.71 19.75 2.38
N SER A 120 -32.41 20.17 1.15
CA SER A 120 -32.62 21.56 0.69
C SER A 120 -34.10 21.93 0.58
N ASN A 121 -34.99 20.97 0.34
CA ASN A 121 -36.44 21.18 0.32
C ASN A 121 -37.11 21.05 1.70
N ARG A 122 -36.34 20.78 2.75
CA ARG A 122 -36.87 20.72 4.11
C ARG A 122 -36.97 22.16 4.66
N SER A 123 -38.17 22.74 4.59
CA SER A 123 -38.45 24.12 5.02
C SER A 123 -38.05 24.35 6.50
N PRO A 124 -37.49 25.52 6.88
CA PRO A 124 -37.12 25.83 8.27
C PRO A 124 -38.31 25.99 9.23
N ASP A 125 -39.55 26.08 8.73
CA ASP A 125 -40.71 26.55 9.49
C ASP A 125 -41.48 25.48 10.28
N ALA A 126 -40.84 24.37 10.67
CA ALA A 126 -41.45 23.38 11.57
C ALA A 126 -41.02 23.63 13.03
N ASN A 127 -41.29 24.83 13.55
CA ASN A 127 -41.12 25.14 14.96
C ASN A 127 -42.38 25.82 15.50
N ASN A 128 -43.44 25.05 15.75
CA ASN A 128 -44.28 25.34 16.90
C ASN A 128 -45.05 24.13 17.46
N GLU A 129 -44.92 23.97 18.78
CA GLU A 129 -45.83 23.30 19.73
C GLU A 129 -46.08 21.78 19.64
N ARG A 130 -45.29 21.03 20.44
CA ARG A 130 -45.84 20.13 21.48
C ARG A 130 -44.75 19.75 22.51
N ARG A 131 -44.95 20.22 23.74
CA ARG A 131 -44.22 19.80 24.95
C ARG A 131 -44.50 18.33 25.24
N GLY A 132 -43.46 17.57 25.60
CA GLY A 132 -43.60 16.30 26.32
C GLY A 132 -43.38 15.03 25.52
N ALA A 133 -42.21 14.87 24.89
CA ALA A 133 -41.66 13.55 24.62
C ALA A 133 -40.13 13.65 24.68
N ALA A 134 -39.50 12.78 25.47
CA ALA A 134 -38.05 12.67 25.56
C ALA A 134 -37.43 12.56 24.16
N PRO A 135 -36.21 13.07 23.92
CA PRO A 135 -35.55 12.89 22.63
C PRO A 135 -35.41 11.39 22.39
N GLN A 136 -36.22 10.84 21.48
CA GLN A 136 -35.99 9.52 20.94
C GLN A 136 -34.59 9.57 20.35
N LYS A 137 -33.68 8.80 20.96
CA LYS A 137 -32.30 8.60 20.52
C LYS A 137 -32.33 8.53 19.01
N SER A 138 -31.66 9.50 18.37
CA SER A 138 -31.44 9.57 16.94
C SER A 138 -31.18 8.15 16.43
N GLN A 139 -32.07 7.67 15.56
CA GLN A 139 -31.90 6.42 14.84
C GLN A 139 -30.44 6.33 14.41
N SER A 140 -29.77 5.25 14.83
CA SER A 140 -28.42 4.89 14.42
C SER A 140 -28.25 5.24 12.95
N GLN A 141 -27.37 6.20 12.62
CA GLN A 141 -27.03 6.46 11.23
C GLN A 141 -26.46 5.16 10.68
N ASN A 142 -27.29 4.45 9.92
CA ASN A 142 -26.91 3.17 9.36
C ASN A 142 -25.77 3.45 8.38
N THR A 143 -24.62 2.82 8.60
CA THR A 143 -23.44 3.07 7.78
C THR A 143 -23.73 2.59 6.36
N VAL A 144 -23.62 3.49 5.38
CA VAL A 144 -23.88 3.13 3.99
C VAL A 144 -22.65 2.41 3.46
N VAL A 145 -22.80 1.11 3.18
CA VAL A 145 -21.80 0.32 2.46
C VAL A 145 -22.00 0.57 0.97
N LEU A 146 -21.02 1.20 0.34
CA LEU A 146 -21.08 1.57 -1.08
C LEU A 146 -20.61 0.41 -1.98
N ASN A 147 -19.55 -0.27 -1.55
CA ASN A 147 -18.97 -1.41 -2.24
C ASN A 147 -18.33 -2.38 -1.24
N GLN A 148 -18.20 -3.64 -1.62
CA GLN A 148 -17.53 -4.67 -0.83
C GLN A 148 -16.89 -5.70 -1.75
N VAL A 149 -15.67 -6.13 -1.43
CA VAL A 149 -14.98 -7.23 -2.12
C VAL A 149 -14.29 -8.15 -1.11
N SER A 150 -14.34 -9.45 -1.37
CA SER A 150 -13.65 -10.46 -0.57
C SER A 150 -12.21 -10.61 -1.08
N CYS A 151 -11.24 -10.54 -0.19
CA CYS A 151 -9.81 -10.65 -0.47
C CYS A 151 -9.15 -11.54 0.59
N ASN A 152 -8.57 -12.68 0.19
CA ASN A 152 -7.68 -13.50 1.04
C ASN A 152 -8.05 -13.60 2.53
N GLY A 153 -9.31 -13.94 2.84
CA GLY A 153 -9.80 -14.14 4.21
C GLY A 153 -10.22 -12.87 4.97
N TYR A 154 -10.35 -11.74 4.26
CA TYR A 154 -10.99 -10.52 4.74
C TYR A 154 -11.95 -9.95 3.69
N GLU A 155 -12.77 -9.01 4.11
CA GLU A 155 -13.65 -8.19 3.27
C GLU A 155 -13.13 -6.75 3.30
N ALA A 156 -12.86 -6.19 2.12
CA ALA A 156 -12.64 -4.76 1.96
C ALA A 156 -13.98 -4.08 1.71
N VAL A 157 -14.30 -3.09 2.53
CA VAL A 157 -15.59 -2.39 2.54
C VAL A 157 -15.35 -0.91 2.29
N TRP A 158 -16.03 -0.35 1.28
CA TRP A 158 -16.06 1.08 0.99
C TRP A 158 -17.26 1.70 1.68
N THR A 159 -17.00 2.65 2.57
CA THR A 159 -18.03 3.53 3.17
C THR A 159 -18.00 4.94 2.58
N GLY A 160 -16.97 5.23 1.78
CA GLY A 160 -16.78 6.46 1.02
C GLY A 160 -15.81 6.18 -0.13
N GLU A 161 -15.56 7.18 -0.99
CA GLU A 161 -14.63 7.01 -2.11
C GLU A 161 -13.21 6.64 -1.63
N ASN A 162 -12.75 7.30 -0.57
CA ASN A 162 -11.43 7.10 0.03
C ASN A 162 -11.49 6.48 1.44
N ASP A 163 -12.68 6.11 1.89
CA ASP A 163 -12.91 5.51 3.20
C ASP A 163 -13.15 4.01 3.04
N ILE A 164 -12.06 3.26 3.29
CA ILE A 164 -11.95 1.85 2.96
C ILE A 164 -11.42 1.12 4.19
N VAL A 165 -12.11 0.06 4.60
CA VAL A 165 -11.72 -0.73 5.76
C VAL A 165 -11.63 -2.21 5.41
N LYS A 166 -10.57 -2.84 5.91
CA LYS A 166 -10.36 -4.28 5.92
C LYS A 166 -11.01 -4.88 7.15
N ILE A 167 -11.92 -5.81 6.98
CA ILE A 167 -12.65 -6.50 8.05
C ILE A 167 -12.47 -8.00 7.86
N LYS A 168 -12.01 -8.72 8.88
CA LYS A 168 -11.85 -10.17 8.78
C LYS A 168 -13.20 -10.87 8.54
N THR A 169 -13.26 -11.85 7.62
CA THR A 169 -14.52 -12.43 7.11
C THR A 169 -15.38 -13.11 8.20
N ASP A 170 -14.77 -13.60 9.27
CA ASP A 170 -15.47 -14.18 10.44
C ASP A 170 -16.19 -13.13 11.31
N LEU A 171 -15.90 -11.84 11.08
CA LEU A 171 -16.45 -10.71 11.83
C LEU A 171 -17.40 -9.82 11.01
N THR A 172 -17.52 -10.03 9.70
CA THR A 172 -18.24 -9.10 8.80
C THR A 172 -19.70 -8.92 9.19
N SER A 173 -20.43 -10.00 9.48
CA SER A 173 -21.87 -9.98 9.80
C SER A 173 -22.21 -9.24 11.10
N LYS A 174 -21.25 -9.10 12.03
CA LYS A 174 -21.43 -8.41 13.31
C LYS A 174 -21.03 -6.93 13.24
N LEU A 175 -20.18 -6.56 12.28
CA LEU A 175 -19.53 -5.26 12.23
C LEU A 175 -20.07 -4.32 11.16
N LEU A 176 -20.65 -4.84 10.08
CA LEU A 176 -21.26 -4.03 9.02
C LEU A 176 -22.29 -3.00 9.57
N ASN A 177 -23.00 -3.34 10.64
CA ASN A 177 -23.97 -2.44 11.30
C ASN A 177 -23.33 -1.37 12.21
N LYS A 178 -22.00 -1.38 12.40
CA LYS A 178 -21.27 -0.52 13.36
C LYS A 178 -20.09 0.27 12.77
N VAL A 179 -19.70 -0.01 11.52
CA VAL A 179 -18.45 0.48 10.91
C VAL A 179 -18.44 2.00 10.63
N GLY A 180 -19.54 2.72 10.76
CA GLY A 180 -19.64 4.17 10.48
C GLY A 180 -19.76 5.08 11.71
N GLU A 181 -19.71 4.56 12.93
CA GLU A 181 -19.53 5.43 14.09
C GLU A 181 -18.05 5.85 14.13
N LYS A 182 -17.72 7.01 13.55
CA LYS A 182 -16.41 7.72 13.61
C LYS A 182 -15.15 6.86 13.74
N VAL A 183 -14.27 6.95 12.73
CA VAL A 183 -12.83 6.58 12.60
C VAL A 183 -12.06 5.98 13.81
N GLY A 184 -12.35 6.35 15.06
CA GLY A 184 -11.83 5.73 16.29
C GLY A 184 -12.46 4.37 16.69
N ILE A 185 -13.65 3.99 16.18
CA ILE A 185 -14.30 2.72 16.58
C ILE A 185 -13.87 1.52 15.72
N SER A 186 -13.36 1.74 14.50
CA SER A 186 -12.91 0.66 13.61
C SER A 186 -11.75 -0.16 14.21
N GLN A 187 -10.86 0.48 14.97
CA GLN A 187 -9.74 -0.19 15.65
C GLN A 187 -10.20 -1.12 16.81
N GLN A 188 -11.31 -0.80 17.49
CA GLN A 188 -11.79 -1.61 18.62
C GLN A 188 -12.42 -2.94 18.20
N TYR A 189 -12.79 -3.08 16.93
CA TYR A 189 -13.48 -4.26 16.40
C TYR A 189 -12.68 -5.06 15.38
N GLY A 190 -11.38 -4.78 15.23
CA GLY A 190 -10.51 -5.52 14.32
C GLY A 190 -10.67 -5.13 12.85
N ALA A 191 -11.16 -3.91 12.57
CA ALA A 191 -11.15 -3.34 11.23
C ALA A 191 -9.92 -2.44 11.04
N THR A 192 -9.14 -2.68 10.00
CA THR A 192 -7.96 -1.86 9.68
C THR A 192 -8.26 -0.95 8.49
N LYS A 193 -7.82 0.31 8.55
CA LYS A 193 -7.96 1.24 7.42
C LYS A 193 -7.08 0.78 6.26
N LEU A 194 -7.65 0.78 5.06
CA LEU A 194 -6.93 0.63 3.80
C LEU A 194 -6.84 2.00 3.12
N THR A 195 -5.77 2.21 2.37
CA THR A 195 -5.58 3.44 1.58
C THR A 195 -4.93 3.12 0.24
N ARG A 196 -5.37 3.84 -0.79
CA ARG A 196 -4.79 3.81 -2.13
C ARG A 196 -3.68 4.84 -2.23
N GLY A 197 -2.53 4.44 -2.75
CA GLY A 197 -1.33 5.28 -2.85
C GLY A 197 -0.57 5.42 -1.52
N TYR A 198 0.66 5.90 -1.62
CA TYR A 198 1.53 6.12 -0.47
C TYR A 198 1.30 7.49 0.17
N LYS A 199 1.63 7.63 1.46
CA LYS A 199 1.40 8.86 2.26
C LYS A 199 2.16 10.09 1.76
N GLU A 200 3.26 9.87 1.04
CA GLU A 200 4.12 10.93 0.49
C GLU A 200 4.13 10.90 -1.02
N ALA A 201 4.14 12.08 -1.65
CA ALA A 201 4.27 12.21 -3.08
C ALA A 201 5.64 11.72 -3.57
N CYS A 202 5.63 10.98 -4.67
CA CYS A 202 6.85 10.54 -5.34
C CYS A 202 7.46 11.71 -6.13
N LEU A 203 8.65 12.18 -5.74
CA LEU A 203 9.32 13.32 -6.37
C LEU A 203 10.65 12.89 -6.99
N PRO A 204 10.95 13.25 -8.25
CA PRO A 204 12.19 12.86 -8.93
C PRO A 204 13.44 13.51 -8.30
N THR A 205 13.27 14.63 -7.60
CA THR A 205 14.33 15.34 -6.87
C THR A 205 14.72 14.66 -5.57
N ARG A 206 13.94 13.69 -5.07
CA ARG A 206 14.29 12.88 -3.90
C ARG A 206 15.19 11.73 -4.32
N THR A 207 16.49 11.99 -4.35
CA THR A 207 17.53 11.02 -4.71
C THR A 207 18.27 10.53 -3.47
N SER A 208 18.79 9.31 -3.54
CA SER A 208 19.84 8.87 -2.60
C SER A 208 21.14 9.66 -2.85
N PRO A 209 21.96 9.94 -1.82
CA PRO A 209 23.28 10.53 -2.03
C PRO A 209 24.13 9.64 -2.95
N PRO A 210 24.91 10.21 -3.88
CA PRO A 210 25.81 9.43 -4.70
C PRO A 210 26.91 8.82 -3.84
N ILE A 211 27.30 7.59 -4.14
CA ILE A 211 28.37 6.90 -3.43
C ILE A 211 29.64 7.05 -4.23
N GLY A 212 30.56 7.83 -3.71
CA GLY A 212 31.83 8.11 -4.38
C GLY A 212 32.96 7.13 -4.05
N HIS A 213 32.84 6.36 -2.96
CA HIS A 213 33.93 5.53 -2.46
C HIS A 213 33.39 4.25 -1.81
N LEU A 214 34.03 3.13 -2.11
CA LEU A 214 33.87 1.86 -1.41
C LEU A 214 35.15 1.57 -0.66
N VAL A 215 35.04 1.23 0.63
CA VAL A 215 36.20 0.90 1.47
C VAL A 215 36.10 -0.55 1.88
N PHE A 216 37.06 -1.37 1.43
CA PHE A 216 37.20 -2.73 1.92
C PHE A 216 37.87 -2.69 3.29
N VAL A 217 37.14 -3.07 4.34
CA VAL A 217 37.68 -3.15 5.69
C VAL A 217 38.14 -4.58 5.96
N ILE A 218 39.45 -4.76 6.06
CA ILE A 218 40.03 -6.01 6.53
C ILE A 218 39.92 -6.02 8.06
N HIS A 219 39.06 -6.87 8.61
CA HIS A 219 39.00 -7.05 10.06
C HIS A 219 40.12 -7.99 10.52
N GLY A 220 41.08 -7.45 11.27
CA GLY A 220 42.13 -8.23 11.91
C GLY A 220 42.96 -7.34 12.83
N ILE A 221 43.22 -7.78 14.06
CA ILE A 221 44.42 -7.35 14.78
C ILE A 221 45.58 -7.82 13.91
N GLY A 222 46.39 -6.90 13.40
CA GLY A 222 47.36 -7.11 12.34
C GLY A 222 47.97 -8.51 12.32
N GLN A 223 47.57 -9.33 11.35
CA GLN A 223 48.34 -10.51 11.01
C GLN A 223 49.52 -10.02 10.18
N ASN A 224 50.70 -10.03 10.81
CA ASN A 224 51.96 -9.90 10.11
C ASN A 224 52.10 -11.12 9.20
N MET A 225 51.73 -10.97 7.93
CA MET A 225 51.91 -12.01 6.93
C MET A 225 53.28 -11.82 6.29
N ASP A 226 54.14 -12.83 6.40
CA ASP A 226 55.38 -12.86 5.62
C ASP A 226 55.02 -12.91 4.12
N ALA A 227 55.76 -12.16 3.30
CA ALA A 227 55.50 -12.00 1.87
C ALA A 227 55.51 -13.32 1.07
N SER A 228 55.91 -14.43 1.68
CA SER A 228 55.86 -15.79 1.14
C SER A 228 54.46 -16.38 1.06
N ASP A 229 53.49 -15.88 1.82
CA ASP A 229 52.13 -16.45 1.89
C ASP A 229 51.17 -15.88 0.83
N ILE A 230 51.65 -14.98 -0.04
CA ILE A 230 50.88 -14.45 -1.17
C ILE A 230 50.98 -15.43 -2.35
N VAL A 231 50.03 -16.35 -2.44
CA VAL A 231 49.85 -17.19 -3.64
C VAL A 231 49.26 -16.30 -4.75
N LYS A 232 50.06 -15.99 -5.78
CA LYS A 232 49.56 -15.39 -7.01
C LYS A 232 48.74 -16.42 -7.78
N SER A 233 47.41 -16.28 -7.76
CA SER A 233 46.55 -16.96 -8.73
C SER A 233 46.44 -16.09 -9.96
N THR A 234 47.17 -16.44 -11.02
CA THR A 234 46.94 -15.91 -12.37
C THR A 234 46.65 -17.10 -13.28
N SER A 235 45.44 -17.10 -13.84
CA SER A 235 45.11 -17.77 -15.09
C SER A 235 44.84 -16.69 -16.13
#